data_AF-A0A011PD98-F1
#
_entry.id   AF-A0A011PD98-F1
#
_cell.length_a   1.000
_cell.length_b   1.000
_cell.length_c   1.000
_cell.angle_alpha   90.00
_cell.angle_beta   90.00
_cell.angle_gamma   90.00
#
_symmetry.space_group_name_H-M   'P 1'
#
loop_
_entity.id
_entity.type
_entity.pdbx_description
1 polymer ?
#
loop_
_entity_poly.entity_id
_entity_poly.type
_entity_poly.pdbx_seq_one_letter_code
_entity_poly.pdbx_strand_id
1 'polypeptide(L)'
;MHYAYQPCNDALLSLHEFSARNYLRQERKRILLDDIAPGGIDELGVLLAGHARNAYWFGSQLGIDEARRLAPHNSATTLQVCAAALAAMIWAIENPAHGIVEPDEMDFERVLQIAMPYLGRVIGAYTGWTPLHGRGRLFPEELDQSDPWQFSNVRIT
;
A
#
# COMPACT_ATOMS: atom_id res chain seq x y z
N MET A 1 -14.34 2.21 0.27
CA MET A 1 -12.86 2.10 0.41
C MET A 1 -12.51 0.63 0.56
N HIS A 2 -11.51 0.14 -0.16
CA HIS A 2 -11.02 -1.23 -0.03
C HIS A 2 -9.53 -1.28 -0.33
N TYR A 3 -8.87 -2.38 0.03
CA TYR A 3 -7.45 -2.56 -0.28
C TYR A 3 -7.28 -3.24 -1.65
N ALA A 4 -6.34 -2.76 -2.45
CA ALA A 4 -5.89 -3.40 -3.68
C ALA A 4 -4.40 -3.70 -3.50
N TYR A 5 -4.11 -4.91 -3.01
CA TYR A 5 -2.77 -5.28 -2.56
C TYR A 5 -2.10 -6.27 -3.50
N GLN A 6 -0.98 -5.85 -4.07
CA GLN A 6 -0.04 -6.74 -4.75
C GLN A 6 1.17 -6.95 -3.82
N PRO A 7 1.27 -8.09 -3.12
CA PRO A 7 2.41 -8.36 -2.26
C PRO A 7 3.67 -8.65 -3.09
N CYS A 8 4.81 -8.83 -2.44
CA CYS A 8 6.00 -9.32 -3.12
C CYS A 8 5.76 -10.69 -3.80
N ASN A 9 6.54 -11.01 -4.83
CA ASN A 9 6.35 -12.24 -5.63
C ASN A 9 6.36 -13.51 -4.77
N ASP A 10 7.22 -13.59 -3.74
CA ASP A 10 7.28 -14.75 -2.83
C ASP A 10 5.98 -14.92 -2.02
N ALA A 11 5.37 -13.82 -1.60
CA ALA A 11 4.08 -13.83 -0.91
C ALA A 11 2.93 -14.15 -1.88
N LEU A 12 2.99 -13.70 -3.14
CA LEU A 12 2.03 -14.11 -4.17
C LEU A 12 2.10 -15.63 -4.42
N LEU A 13 3.31 -16.19 -4.55
CA LEU A 13 3.52 -17.63 -4.66
C LEU A 13 3.02 -18.39 -3.42
N SER A 14 3.24 -17.82 -2.23
CA SER A 14 2.74 -18.39 -0.97
C SER A 14 1.19 -18.44 -0.93
N LEU A 15 0.51 -17.43 -1.47
CA LEU A 15 -0.96 -17.41 -1.58
C LEU A 15 -1.47 -18.44 -2.60
N HIS A 16 -0.77 -18.61 -3.72
CA HIS A 16 -1.09 -19.66 -4.69
C HIS A 16 -0.92 -21.05 -4.09
N GLU A 17 0.19 -21.32 -3.39
CA GLU A 17 0.41 -22.59 -2.71
C GLU A 17 -0.68 -22.84 -1.65
N PHE A 18 -1.00 -21.84 -0.83
CA PHE A 18 -2.04 -21.94 0.19
C PHE A 18 -3.40 -22.32 -0.41
N SER A 19 -3.77 -21.69 -1.52
CA SER A 19 -5.01 -21.98 -2.25
C SER A 19 -4.99 -23.39 -2.88
N ALA A 20 -3.87 -23.77 -3.50
CA ALA A 20 -3.68 -25.10 -4.10
C ALA A 20 -3.71 -26.24 -3.06
N ARG A 21 -3.38 -25.93 -1.80
CA ARG A 21 -3.47 -26.85 -0.67
C ARG A 21 -4.84 -26.86 0.01
N ASN A 22 -5.89 -26.40 -0.66
CA ASN A 22 -7.24 -26.27 -0.09
C ASN A 22 -7.27 -25.46 1.20
N TYR A 23 -6.52 -24.34 1.23
CA TYR A 23 -6.45 -23.44 2.38
C TYR A 23 -5.85 -24.08 3.64
N LEU A 24 -5.07 -25.15 3.48
CA LEU A 24 -4.22 -25.67 4.55
C LEU A 24 -2.92 -24.86 4.60
N ARG A 25 -2.64 -24.29 5.77
CA ARG A 25 -1.46 -23.45 5.97
C ARG A 25 -0.17 -24.23 5.73
N GLN A 26 0.83 -23.54 5.20
CA GLN A 26 2.19 -24.04 5.12
C GLN A 26 2.73 -24.38 6.52
N GLU A 27 3.55 -25.43 6.59
CA GLU A 27 4.20 -25.87 7.83
C GLU A 27 5.25 -24.88 8.33
N ARG A 28 5.83 -24.09 7.42
CA ARG A 28 6.87 -23.10 7.72
C ARG A 28 6.51 -21.76 7.11
N LYS A 29 6.99 -20.70 7.77
CA LYS A 29 6.89 -19.32 7.33
C LYS A 29 8.24 -18.64 7.55
N ARG A 30 8.59 -17.71 6.67
CA ARG A 30 9.77 -16.87 6.80
C ARG A 30 9.38 -15.45 6.44
N ILE A 31 9.87 -14.48 7.20
CA ILE A 31 9.78 -13.06 6.86
C ILE A 31 11.10 -12.65 6.25
N LEU A 32 11.04 -11.98 5.09
CA LEU A 32 12.23 -11.52 4.38
C LEU A 32 12.74 -10.22 5.02
N LEU A 33 14.05 -10.13 5.21
CA LEU A 33 14.72 -8.93 5.73
C LEU A 33 16.09 -8.74 5.04
N ASP A 34 17.12 -9.43 5.53
CA ASP A 34 18.48 -9.31 4.99
C ASP A 34 18.61 -9.97 3.61
N ASP A 35 17.79 -10.99 3.34
CA ASP A 35 17.76 -11.74 2.09
C ASP A 35 17.13 -10.97 0.91
N ILE A 36 16.57 -9.79 1.14
CA ILE A 36 15.96 -8.97 0.08
C ILE A 36 17.07 -8.40 -0.81
N ALA A 37 16.99 -8.70 -2.11
CA ALA A 37 17.91 -8.19 -3.13
C ALA A 37 17.79 -6.65 -3.27
N PRO A 38 18.88 -5.95 -3.61
CA PRO A 38 18.87 -4.50 -3.82
C PRO A 38 17.94 -4.09 -4.97
N GLY A 39 17.47 -2.84 -4.93
CA GLY A 39 16.59 -2.25 -5.95
C GLY A 39 15.10 -2.54 -5.81
N GLY A 40 14.68 -3.40 -4.87
CA GLY A 40 13.28 -3.60 -4.53
C GLY A 40 12.67 -2.38 -3.82
N ILE A 41 11.39 -2.11 -4.08
CA ILE A 41 10.62 -1.03 -3.44
C ILE A 41 9.34 -1.56 -2.81
N ASP A 42 8.87 -0.88 -1.77
CA ASP A 42 7.50 -0.97 -1.30
C ASP A 42 6.77 0.33 -1.65
N GLU A 43 5.87 0.25 -2.63
CA GLU A 43 5.07 1.39 -3.08
C GLU A 43 3.70 1.34 -2.42
N LEU A 44 3.52 2.21 -1.41
CA LEU A 44 2.33 2.24 -0.57
C LEU A 44 1.70 3.63 -0.62
N GLY A 45 0.43 3.69 -1.00
CA GLY A 45 -0.29 4.94 -1.15
C GLY A 45 -1.79 4.76 -1.27
N VAL A 46 -2.46 5.87 -1.52
CA VAL A 46 -3.90 5.95 -1.74
C VAL A 46 -4.17 6.36 -3.18
N LEU A 47 -5.12 5.69 -3.83
CA LEU A 47 -5.64 6.07 -5.14
C LEU A 47 -7.03 6.68 -4.96
N LEU A 48 -7.16 7.99 -5.15
CA LEU A 48 -8.43 8.68 -5.22
C LEU A 48 -8.88 8.73 -6.67
N ALA A 49 -10.09 8.28 -6.96
CA ALA A 49 -10.57 8.10 -8.34
C ALA A 49 -12.03 8.55 -8.51
N GLY A 50 -12.42 8.86 -9.76
CA GLY A 50 -13.77 9.31 -10.12
C GLY A 50 -13.97 10.84 -10.13
N HIS A 51 -12.95 11.62 -9.78
CA HIS A 51 -13.00 13.09 -9.84
C HIS A 51 -12.74 13.61 -11.27
N ALA A 52 -12.93 14.92 -11.52
CA ALA A 52 -12.77 15.53 -12.85
C ALA A 52 -11.38 15.30 -13.52
N ARG A 53 -10.32 15.08 -12.73
CA ARG A 53 -8.99 14.71 -13.22
C ARG A 53 -8.75 13.19 -13.30
N ASN A 54 -9.83 12.41 -13.38
CA ASN A 54 -9.88 10.95 -13.33
C ASN A 54 -9.38 10.31 -12.02
N ALA A 55 -8.07 10.08 -11.89
CA ALA A 55 -7.50 9.44 -10.71
C ALA A 55 -6.15 10.04 -10.31
N TYR A 56 -5.89 10.05 -9.01
CA TYR A 56 -4.71 10.60 -8.36
C TYR A 56 -4.18 9.62 -7.31
N TRP A 57 -2.95 9.18 -7.52
CA TRP A 57 -2.20 8.36 -6.55
C TRP A 57 -1.32 9.27 -5.69
N PHE A 58 -1.32 9.05 -4.38
CA PHE A 58 -0.41 9.72 -3.45
C PHE A 58 0.17 8.72 -2.45
N GLY A 59 1.49 8.68 -2.31
CA GLY A 59 2.13 7.70 -1.44
C GLY A 59 3.65 7.65 -1.51
N SER A 60 4.21 6.72 -0.74
CA SER A 60 5.63 6.45 -0.56
C SER A 60 6.13 5.42 -1.60
N GLN A 61 7.33 5.65 -2.13
CA GLN A 61 8.09 4.74 -2.98
C GLN A 61 9.41 4.37 -2.29
N LEU A 62 9.34 3.76 -1.10
CA LEU A 62 10.52 3.49 -0.29
C LEU A 62 11.28 2.26 -0.82
N GLY A 63 12.56 2.44 -1.14
CA GLY A 63 13.45 1.37 -1.56
C GLY A 63 14.11 0.63 -0.40
N ILE A 64 14.42 -0.65 -0.57
CA ILE A 64 15.13 -1.46 0.44
C ILE A 64 16.51 -0.90 0.79
N ASP A 65 17.25 -0.40 -0.21
CA ASP A 65 18.60 0.13 -0.01
C ASP A 65 18.58 1.42 0.82
N GLU A 66 17.55 2.26 0.60
CA GLU A 66 17.31 3.45 1.39
C GLU A 66 16.85 3.09 2.81
N ALA A 67 15.91 2.16 2.96
CA ALA A 67 15.43 1.72 4.26
C ALA A 67 16.58 1.22 5.16
N ARG A 68 17.47 0.39 4.61
CA ARG A 68 18.66 -0.12 5.30
C ARG A 68 19.64 0.97 5.72
N ARG A 69 19.76 2.04 4.93
CA ARG A 69 20.59 3.22 5.26
C ARG A 69 19.98 4.06 6.37
N LEU A 70 18.65 4.19 6.39
CA LEU A 70 17.92 5.04 7.34
C LEU A 70 17.77 4.39 8.71
N ALA A 71 17.43 3.11 8.77
CA ALA A 71 17.22 2.40 10.02
C ALA A 71 17.63 0.92 9.90
N PRO A 72 18.54 0.42 10.76
CA PRO A 72 18.91 -0.99 10.76
C PRO A 72 17.70 -1.88 11.10
N HIS A 73 17.81 -3.17 10.76
CA HIS A 73 16.80 -4.19 11.06
C HIS A 73 15.42 -3.93 10.43
N ASN A 74 15.36 -3.14 9.36
CA ASN A 74 14.12 -2.86 8.63
C ASN A 74 14.23 -3.22 7.15
N SER A 75 13.12 -3.74 6.61
CA SER A 75 12.83 -3.70 5.17
C SER A 75 12.14 -2.36 4.84
N ALA A 76 11.86 -2.12 3.55
CA ALA A 76 11.02 -0.99 3.15
C ALA A 76 9.63 -1.06 3.82
N THR A 77 8.98 -2.23 3.77
CA THR A 77 7.67 -2.46 4.40
C THR A 77 7.69 -2.17 5.90
N THR A 78 8.67 -2.71 6.63
CA THR A 78 8.68 -2.53 8.09
C THR A 78 9.03 -1.10 8.47
N LEU A 79 9.90 -0.42 7.72
CA LEU A 79 10.24 0.97 8.02
C LEU A 79 9.04 1.90 7.85
N GLN A 80 8.21 1.71 6.83
CA GLN A 80 6.96 2.48 6.67
C GLN A 80 6.03 2.32 7.89
N VAL A 81 5.87 1.09 8.39
CA VAL A 81 5.06 0.80 9.59
C VAL A 81 5.69 1.41 10.86
N CYS A 82 6.99 1.23 11.06
CA CYS A 82 7.72 1.77 12.20
C CYS A 82 7.69 3.31 12.23
N ALA A 83 7.80 3.96 11.07
CA ALA A 83 7.73 5.41 10.94
C ALA A 83 6.35 5.95 11.34
N ALA A 84 5.27 5.29 10.91
CA ALA A 84 3.92 5.66 11.31
C ALA A 84 3.70 5.45 12.83
N ALA A 85 4.18 4.32 13.38
CA ALA A 85 4.09 4.05 14.81
C ALA A 85 4.88 5.08 15.65
N LEU A 86 6.09 5.45 15.21
CA LEU A 86 6.89 6.50 15.85
C LEU A 86 6.17 7.85 15.85
N ALA A 87 5.62 8.24 14.70
CA ALA A 87 4.86 9.48 14.56
C ALA A 87 3.63 9.49 15.48
N ALA A 88 2.90 8.37 15.56
CA ALA A 88 1.75 8.24 16.44
C ALA A 88 2.13 8.30 17.93
N MET A 89 3.24 7.69 18.33
CA MET A 89 3.74 7.77 19.71
C MET A 89 4.09 9.21 20.09
N ILE A 90 4.78 9.93 19.22
CA ILE A 90 5.14 11.34 19.46
C ILE A 90 3.87 12.19 19.52
N TRP A 91 2.94 12.02 18.58
CA TRP A 91 1.66 12.72 18.60
C TRP A 91 0.89 12.47 19.90
N ALA A 92 0.86 11.22 20.40
CA ALA A 92 0.19 10.88 21.66
C ALA A 92 0.85 11.53 22.88
N ILE A 93 2.18 11.64 22.91
CA ILE A 93 2.92 12.38 23.95
C ILE A 93 2.58 13.87 23.91
N GLU A 94 2.44 14.44 22.71
CA GLU A 94 2.06 15.84 22.50
C GLU A 94 0.58 16.11 22.82
N ASN A 95 -0.27 15.07 22.76
CA ASN A 95 -1.73 15.15 22.87
C ASN A 95 -2.33 14.18 23.92
N PRO A 96 -1.85 14.16 25.18
CA PRO A 96 -2.09 13.04 26.11
C PRO A 96 -3.54 12.87 26.60
N ALA A 97 -4.42 13.85 26.36
CA ALA A 97 -5.78 13.89 26.88
C ALA A 97 -6.89 13.66 25.83
N HIS A 98 -6.56 13.12 24.65
CA HIS A 98 -7.52 12.88 23.56
C HIS A 98 -8.30 11.57 23.68
N GLY A 99 -8.01 10.72 24.69
CA GLY A 99 -8.68 9.45 24.87
C GLY A 99 -8.26 8.42 23.81
N ILE A 100 -9.20 7.57 23.40
CA ILE A 100 -8.99 6.59 22.32
C ILE A 100 -9.33 7.30 21.01
N VAL A 101 -8.38 7.32 20.08
CA VAL A 101 -8.53 7.95 18.76
C VAL A 101 -8.06 7.01 17.66
N GLU A 102 -8.57 7.23 16.45
CA GLU A 102 -8.14 6.61 15.21
C GLU A 102 -7.19 7.54 14.42
N PRO A 103 -6.41 7.03 13.44
CA PRO A 103 -5.50 7.86 12.64
C PRO A 103 -6.19 9.03 11.93
N ASP A 104 -7.45 8.87 11.52
CA ASP A 104 -8.26 9.91 10.87
C ASP A 104 -8.60 11.09 11.80
N GLU A 105 -8.45 10.92 13.12
CA GLU A 105 -8.70 11.95 14.14
C GLU A 105 -7.39 12.64 14.59
N MET A 106 -6.24 12.19 14.09
CA MET A 106 -4.93 12.78 14.39
C MET A 106 -4.62 13.94 13.42
N ASP A 107 -3.77 14.87 13.86
CA ASP A 107 -3.22 15.90 12.97
C ASP A 107 -2.27 15.25 11.95
N PHE A 108 -2.77 15.05 10.73
CA PHE A 108 -2.03 14.39 9.66
C PHE A 108 -0.76 15.16 9.25
N GLU A 109 -0.74 16.50 9.37
CA GLU A 109 0.44 17.30 9.02
C GLU A 109 1.57 17.01 10.02
N ARG A 110 1.24 16.97 11.31
CA ARG A 110 2.22 16.62 12.36
C ARG A 110 2.73 15.20 12.21
N VAL A 111 1.83 14.24 11.97
CA VAL A 111 2.19 12.83 11.75
C VAL A 111 3.12 12.69 10.53
N LEU A 112 2.76 13.30 9.40
CA LEU A 112 3.58 13.27 8.19
C LEU A 112 4.91 13.99 8.39
N GLN A 113 4.95 15.12 9.10
CA GLN A 113 6.20 15.83 9.39
C GLN A 113 7.23 14.91 10.08
N ILE A 114 6.78 14.04 10.97
CA ILE A 114 7.63 13.08 11.68
C ILE A 114 7.98 11.87 10.81
N ALA A 115 7.02 11.34 10.05
CA ALA A 115 7.21 10.13 9.26
C ALA A 115 8.00 10.36 7.96
N MET A 116 7.85 11.53 7.32
CA MET A 116 8.39 11.84 5.99
C MET A 116 9.87 11.48 5.79
N PRO A 117 10.78 11.73 6.75
CA PRO A 117 12.20 11.36 6.61
C PRO A 117 12.45 9.86 6.43
N TYR A 118 11.48 9.00 6.76
CA TYR A 118 11.57 7.55 6.70
C TYR A 118 10.79 6.92 5.54
N LEU A 119 10.07 7.73 4.74
CA LEU A 119 9.18 7.25 3.68
C LEU A 119 9.82 7.29 2.28
N GLY A 120 11.12 7.59 2.19
CA GLY A 120 11.82 7.77 0.92
C GLY A 120 11.14 8.85 0.08
N ARG A 121 10.96 8.58 -1.21
CA ARG A 121 10.26 9.51 -2.10
C ARG A 121 8.76 9.39 -1.90
N VAL A 122 8.10 10.48 -1.50
CA VAL A 122 6.63 10.60 -1.47
C VAL A 122 6.17 11.42 -2.67
N ILE A 123 5.27 10.89 -3.49
CA ILE A 123 4.83 11.53 -4.73
C ILE A 123 3.31 11.61 -4.84
N GLY A 124 2.87 12.57 -5.65
CA GLY A 124 1.53 12.62 -6.23
C GLY A 124 1.58 12.41 -7.73
N ALA A 125 0.73 11.54 -8.28
CA ALA A 125 0.68 11.22 -9.70
C ALA A 125 -0.76 11.13 -10.21
N TYR A 126 -1.08 11.91 -11.24
CA TYR A 126 -2.34 11.78 -11.97
C TYR A 126 -2.22 10.72 -13.07
N THR A 127 -3.33 10.03 -13.35
CA THR A 127 -3.40 9.06 -14.44
C THR A 127 -4.72 9.14 -15.19
N GLY A 128 -4.68 8.87 -16.50
CA GLY A 128 -5.87 8.65 -17.33
C GLY A 128 -6.36 7.20 -17.31
N TRP A 129 -5.68 6.30 -16.58
CA TRP A 129 -6.08 4.90 -16.46
C TRP A 129 -7.43 4.74 -15.76
N THR A 130 -8.24 3.79 -16.22
CA THR A 130 -9.49 3.35 -15.59
C THR A 130 -9.57 1.83 -15.60
N PRO A 131 -10.41 1.20 -14.76
CA PRO A 131 -10.64 -0.25 -14.79
C PRO A 131 -11.13 -0.81 -16.14
N LEU A 132 -11.66 0.05 -17.02
CA LEU A 132 -12.10 -0.33 -18.36
C LEU A 132 -10.97 -0.38 -19.41
N HIS A 133 -9.77 0.11 -19.07
CA HIS A 133 -8.67 0.20 -20.02
C HIS A 133 -8.29 -1.18 -20.59
N GLY A 134 -8.51 -1.38 -21.89
CA GLY A 134 -8.11 -2.60 -22.61
C GLY A 134 -9.03 -3.82 -22.45
N ARG A 135 -10.19 -3.68 -21.80
CA ARG A 135 -11.15 -4.77 -21.57
C ARG A 135 -12.03 -5.09 -22.80
N GLY A 136 -12.65 -6.27 -22.79
CA GLY A 136 -13.67 -6.74 -23.73
C GLY A 136 -13.13 -7.30 -25.06
N ARG A 137 -11.84 -7.67 -25.13
CA ARG A 137 -11.18 -8.04 -26.40
C ARG A 137 -11.37 -9.50 -26.82
N LEU A 138 -11.14 -10.43 -25.91
CA LEU A 138 -11.10 -11.88 -26.23
C LEU A 138 -12.34 -12.63 -25.74
N PHE A 139 -12.89 -12.20 -24.60
CA PHE A 139 -14.08 -12.79 -23.99
C PHE A 139 -15.09 -11.68 -23.68
N PRO A 140 -16.40 -11.97 -23.76
CA PRO A 140 -17.41 -11.03 -23.34
C PRO A 140 -17.28 -10.77 -21.83
N GLU A 141 -17.42 -9.49 -21.44
CA GLU A 141 -17.34 -9.03 -20.07
C GLU A 141 -18.55 -8.13 -19.81
N GLU A 142 -19.24 -8.32 -18.68
CA GLU A 142 -20.31 -7.42 -18.24
C GLU A 142 -19.67 -6.17 -17.62
N LEU A 143 -19.65 -5.07 -18.39
CA LEU A 143 -18.99 -3.81 -18.03
C LEU A 143 -20.00 -2.67 -17.94
N ASP A 144 -19.89 -1.86 -16.89
CA ASP A 144 -20.60 -0.59 -16.83
C ASP A 144 -19.81 0.49 -17.58
N GLN A 145 -20.29 0.86 -18.76
CA GLN A 145 -19.66 1.88 -19.61
C GLN A 145 -20.04 3.32 -19.21
N SER A 146 -21.07 3.49 -18.37
CA SER A 146 -21.55 4.81 -17.96
C SER A 146 -20.65 5.44 -16.89
N ASP A 147 -20.05 4.60 -16.05
CA ASP A 147 -19.10 5.01 -15.02
C ASP A 147 -17.96 3.98 -14.89
N PRO A 148 -16.75 4.31 -15.38
CA PRO A 148 -15.60 3.41 -15.33
C PRO A 148 -15.18 2.98 -13.91
N TRP A 149 -15.52 3.75 -12.88
CA TRP A 149 -15.10 3.51 -11.50
C TRP A 149 -16.10 2.71 -10.67
N GLN A 150 -17.17 2.22 -11.29
CA GLN A 150 -18.07 1.27 -10.64
C GLN A 150 -17.33 0.02 -10.17
N PHE A 151 -17.68 -0.46 -8.99
CA PHE A 151 -17.00 -1.60 -8.37
C PHE A 151 -17.11 -2.87 -9.21
N SER A 152 -18.18 -3.03 -9.99
CA SER A 152 -18.35 -4.10 -10.98
C SER A 152 -17.22 -4.13 -12.02
N ASN A 153 -16.68 -2.97 -12.40
CA ASN A 153 -15.56 -2.87 -13.35
C ASN A 153 -14.20 -3.14 -12.68
N VAL A 154 -14.07 -2.86 -11.38
CA VAL A 154 -12.83 -3.02 -10.59
C VAL A 154 -12.61 -4.48 -10.17
N ARG A 155 -13.68 -5.15 -9.72
CA ARG A 155 -13.62 -6.54 -9.26
C ARG A 155 -13.38 -7.47 -10.46
N ILE A 156 -12.41 -8.37 -10.34
CA ILE A 156 -12.23 -9.46 -11.30
C ILE A 156 -13.26 -10.56 -11.00
N THR A 157 -13.98 -10.98 -12.04
CA THR A 157 -15.05 -11.98 -12.00
C THR A 157 -14.80 -13.08 -13.01
#